data_AF-A0A0S1AVJ3-F1
#
_entry.id   AF-A0A0S1AVJ3-F1
#
_cell.length_a   1.000
_cell.length_b   1.000
_cell.length_c   1.000
_cell.angle_alpha   90.00
_cell.angle_beta   90.00
_cell.angle_gamma   90.00
#
_symmetry.space_group_name_H-M   'P 1'
#
loop_
_entity.id
_entity.type
_entity.pdbx_description
1 polymer ?
#
loop_
_entity_poly.entity_id
_entity_poly.type
_entity_poly.pdbx_seq_one_letter_code
_entity_poly.pdbx_strand_id
1 'polypeptide(L)'
;MQRRQFLALSGLGLAGMMLPNARLIAAEELLAPVDVARKKALADTVLALARRGGASYCDVRIGRYLNQAIITREDKVQNVTNSESAGVGIRVIVDGAWGFAASNQSSEQGVAAAVTQALAIARANARIQTRPVQLAPTPGWARCAGRRRSAATPWRCRSRTRWNCCWR
;
A
#
# COMPACT_ATOMS: atom_id res chain seq x y z
N MET A 1 -44.74 22.35 -10.20
CA MET A 1 -43.31 22.67 -10.02
C MET A 1 -43.11 24.19 -10.03
N GLN A 2 -42.41 24.75 -9.04
CA GLN A 2 -42.12 26.18 -8.99
C GLN A 2 -40.97 26.53 -9.95
N ARG A 3 -41.17 27.55 -10.81
CA ARG A 3 -40.19 28.00 -11.83
C ARG A 3 -38.79 28.27 -11.24
N ARG A 4 -38.72 28.73 -10.00
CA ARG A 4 -37.46 28.99 -9.27
C ARG A 4 -36.67 27.71 -8.99
N GLN A 5 -37.35 26.63 -8.59
CA GLN A 5 -36.69 25.35 -8.35
C GLN A 5 -36.17 24.73 -9.65
N PHE A 6 -36.90 24.89 -10.76
CA PHE A 6 -36.47 24.41 -12.06
C PHE A 6 -35.20 25.13 -12.54
N LEU A 7 -35.13 26.46 -12.43
CA LEU A 7 -33.94 27.24 -12.80
C LEU A 7 -32.73 26.93 -11.89
N ALA A 8 -32.96 26.72 -10.59
CA ALA A 8 -31.90 26.31 -9.68
C ALA A 8 -31.33 24.91 -10.01
N LEU A 9 -32.21 23.93 -10.27
CA LEU A 9 -31.80 22.56 -10.61
C LEU A 9 -31.12 22.48 -11.99
N SER A 10 -31.65 23.19 -12.99
CA SER A 10 -31.06 23.22 -14.34
C SER A 10 -29.73 23.97 -14.36
N GLY A 11 -29.59 25.06 -13.59
CA GLY A 11 -28.32 25.77 -13.42
C GLY A 11 -27.24 24.91 -12.75
N LEU A 12 -27.60 24.14 -11.72
CA LEU A 12 -26.67 23.20 -11.06
C LEU A 12 -26.26 22.03 -11.98
N GLY A 13 -27.21 21.49 -12.76
CA GLY A 13 -26.93 20.41 -13.71
C GLY A 13 -25.95 20.79 -14.82
N LEU A 14 -26.14 21.98 -15.41
CA LEU A 14 -25.24 22.52 -16.45
C LEU A 14 -23.88 22.90 -15.89
N ALA A 15 -23.81 23.50 -14.70
CA ALA A 15 -22.55 23.82 -14.03
C ALA A 15 -21.73 22.56 -13.70
N GLY A 16 -22.40 21.47 -13.28
CA GLY A 16 -21.75 20.19 -13.01
C GLY A 16 -21.14 19.53 -14.26
N MET A 17 -21.77 19.69 -15.44
CA MET A 17 -21.26 19.18 -16.71
C MET A 17 -20.09 19.98 -17.29
N MET A 18 -19.99 21.28 -16.97
CA MET A 18 -18.98 22.19 -17.51
C MET A 18 -17.61 22.13 -16.80
N LEU A 19 -17.45 21.31 -15.76
CA LEU A 19 -16.16 21.11 -15.10
C LEU A 19 -15.38 19.98 -15.82
N PRO A 20 -14.37 20.29 -16.65
CA PRO A 20 -13.55 19.25 -17.26
C PRO A 20 -12.78 18.55 -16.14
N ASN A 21 -12.87 17.22 -16.08
CA ASN A 21 -12.29 16.37 -15.04
C ASN A 21 -12.99 16.37 -13.66
N ALA A 22 -14.24 16.81 -13.55
CA ALA A 22 -15.06 16.54 -12.36
C ALA A 22 -15.55 15.08 -12.31
N ARG A 23 -14.64 14.11 -12.47
CA ARG A 23 -14.79 12.85 -11.75
C ARG A 23 -14.60 13.20 -10.28
N LEU A 24 -15.65 13.76 -9.68
CA LEU A 24 -15.84 13.79 -8.24
C LEU A 24 -15.93 12.32 -7.83
N ILE A 25 -14.79 11.67 -7.70
CA ILE A 25 -14.69 10.46 -6.89
C ILE A 25 -15.32 10.89 -5.58
N ALA A 26 -16.46 10.28 -5.25
CA ALA A 26 -17.18 10.58 -4.03
C ALA A 26 -16.14 10.58 -2.90
N ALA A 27 -16.08 11.64 -2.10
CA ALA A 27 -15.10 11.74 -1.00
C ALA A 27 -15.11 10.46 -0.12
N GLU A 28 -16.25 9.78 -0.07
CA GLU A 28 -16.48 8.44 0.47
C GLU A 28 -15.52 7.36 -0.07
N GLU A 29 -15.33 7.26 -1.39
CA GLU A 29 -14.50 6.22 -2.03
C GLU A 29 -13.00 6.50 -1.85
N LEU A 30 -12.67 7.78 -1.66
CA LEU A 30 -11.34 8.25 -1.27
C LEU A 30 -11.00 7.89 0.19
N LEU A 31 -12.01 7.84 1.04
CA LEU A 31 -11.94 7.42 2.45
C LEU A 31 -12.14 5.90 2.63
N ALA A 32 -12.56 5.19 1.59
CA ALA A 32 -12.76 3.76 1.64
C ALA A 32 -11.41 3.09 1.98
N PRO A 33 -11.30 2.42 3.15
CA PRO A 33 -10.07 1.74 3.51
C PRO A 33 -9.79 0.70 2.45
N VAL A 34 -8.56 0.70 1.89
CA VAL A 34 -8.12 -0.36 0.98
C VAL A 34 -8.46 -1.71 1.59
N ASP A 35 -9.10 -2.57 0.79
CA ASP A 35 -9.53 -3.88 1.24
C ASP A 35 -8.37 -4.61 1.92
N VAL A 36 -8.52 -4.77 3.23
CA VAL A 36 -7.54 -5.41 4.09
C VAL A 36 -7.39 -6.87 3.70
N ALA A 37 -8.46 -7.51 3.22
CA ALA A 37 -8.43 -8.89 2.74
C ALA A 37 -7.53 -9.02 1.52
N ARG A 38 -7.64 -8.13 0.52
CA ARG A 38 -6.77 -8.14 -0.66
C ARG A 38 -5.30 -7.89 -0.33
N LYS A 39 -4.99 -6.93 0.55
CA LYS A 39 -3.61 -6.71 1.03
C LYS A 39 -3.05 -7.93 1.74
N LYS A 40 -3.87 -8.58 2.57
CA LYS A 40 -3.49 -9.78 3.31
C LYS A 40 -3.22 -10.94 2.36
N ALA A 41 -4.10 -11.18 1.38
CA ALA A 41 -3.92 -12.23 0.38
C ALA A 41 -2.60 -12.04 -0.40
N LEU A 42 -2.31 -10.82 -0.86
CA LEU A 42 -1.05 -10.52 -1.54
C LEU A 42 0.16 -10.74 -0.63
N ALA A 43 0.09 -10.30 0.64
CA ALA A 43 1.16 -10.52 1.60
C ALA A 43 1.37 -12.02 1.88
N ASP A 44 0.31 -12.79 2.04
CA ASP A 44 0.36 -14.24 2.28
C ASP A 44 1.00 -14.95 1.07
N THR A 45 0.66 -14.55 -0.17
CA THR A 45 1.30 -15.06 -1.39
C THR A 45 2.79 -14.75 -1.43
N VAL A 46 3.19 -13.52 -1.13
CA VAL A 46 4.63 -13.15 -1.08
C VAL A 46 5.38 -13.97 -0.05
N LEU A 47 4.82 -14.09 1.16
CA LEU A 47 5.45 -14.85 2.25
C LEU A 47 5.57 -16.33 1.88
N ALA A 48 4.56 -16.91 1.23
CA ALA A 48 4.61 -18.29 0.75
C ALA A 48 5.69 -18.50 -0.32
N LEU A 49 5.79 -17.60 -1.32
CA LEU A 49 6.80 -17.68 -2.37
C LEU A 49 8.21 -17.48 -1.83
N ALA A 50 8.42 -16.51 -0.93
CA ALA A 50 9.71 -16.27 -0.30
C ALA A 50 10.18 -17.47 0.53
N ARG A 51 9.27 -18.12 1.28
CA ARG A 51 9.56 -19.35 2.03
C ARG A 51 9.97 -20.50 1.11
N ARG A 52 9.23 -20.71 0.02
CA ARG A 52 9.60 -21.72 -1.01
C ARG A 52 10.96 -21.42 -1.64
N GLY A 53 11.32 -20.15 -1.74
CA GLY A 53 12.61 -19.67 -2.24
C GLY A 53 13.80 -19.82 -1.29
N GLY A 54 13.58 -20.30 -0.06
CA GLY A 54 14.63 -20.50 0.95
C GLY A 54 14.97 -19.26 1.77
N ALA A 55 14.10 -18.24 1.80
CA ALA A 55 14.34 -17.07 2.63
C ALA A 55 14.17 -17.39 4.12
N SER A 56 15.16 -17.04 4.95
CA SER A 56 15.08 -17.14 6.41
C SER A 56 14.29 -16.00 7.03
N TYR A 57 14.13 -14.89 6.32
CA TYR A 57 13.35 -13.74 6.75
C TYR A 57 12.71 -13.05 5.55
N CYS A 58 11.48 -12.57 5.72
CA CYS A 58 10.77 -11.81 4.69
C CYS A 58 9.94 -10.69 5.34
N ASP A 59 10.04 -9.49 4.76
CA ASP A 59 9.29 -8.29 5.10
C ASP A 59 8.66 -7.71 3.84
N VAL A 60 7.34 -7.52 3.87
CA VAL A 60 6.55 -7.03 2.73
C VAL A 60 5.83 -5.75 3.11
N ARG A 61 5.96 -4.74 2.25
CA ARG A 61 5.34 -3.43 2.37
C ARG A 61 4.38 -3.22 1.22
N ILE A 62 3.08 -3.15 1.51
CA ILE A 62 2.05 -2.89 0.51
C ILE A 62 1.43 -1.53 0.78
N GLY A 63 1.64 -0.60 -0.13
CA GLY A 63 1.16 0.78 -0.05
C GLY A 63 0.21 1.11 -1.21
N ARG A 64 -0.81 1.89 -0.91
CA ARG A 64 -1.60 2.63 -1.89
C ARG A 64 -1.59 4.08 -1.44
N TYR A 65 -1.17 4.97 -2.32
CA TYR A 65 -1.09 6.40 -2.12
C TYR A 65 -2.07 7.03 -3.09
N LEU A 66 -2.95 7.88 -2.55
CA LEU A 66 -3.85 8.68 -3.34
C LEU A 66 -3.51 10.14 -3.02
N ASN A 67 -3.04 10.86 -4.03
CA ASN A 67 -2.58 12.24 -3.94
C ASN A 67 -3.52 13.13 -4.74
N GLN A 68 -4.25 14.01 -4.05
CA GLN A 68 -5.03 15.07 -4.67
C GLN A 68 -4.29 16.38 -4.53
N ALA A 69 -4.01 17.03 -5.65
CA ALA A 69 -3.44 18.37 -5.70
C ALA A 69 -4.51 19.33 -6.23
N ILE A 70 -4.89 20.31 -5.41
CA ILE A 70 -5.78 21.41 -5.80
C ILE A 70 -4.89 22.64 -5.97
N ILE A 71 -4.83 23.16 -7.20
CA ILE A 71 -4.05 24.37 -7.50
C ILE A 71 -5.05 25.53 -7.67
N THR A 72 -4.93 26.53 -6.80
CA THR A 72 -5.75 27.74 -6.81
C THR A 72 -4.90 28.94 -7.19
N ARG A 73 -5.45 29.84 -8.03
CA ARG A 73 -4.84 31.14 -8.35
C ARG A 73 -5.95 32.19 -8.37
N GLU A 74 -5.73 33.30 -7.67
CA GLU A 74 -6.67 34.45 -7.60
C GLU A 74 -8.12 34.01 -7.36
N ASP A 75 -8.38 33.33 -6.24
CA ASP A 75 -9.70 32.84 -5.80
C ASP A 75 -10.40 31.82 -6.72
N LYS A 76 -9.74 31.36 -7.79
CA LYS A 76 -10.28 30.32 -8.68
C LYS A 76 -9.49 29.03 -8.57
N VAL A 77 -10.20 27.91 -8.39
CA VAL A 77 -9.64 26.56 -8.51
C VAL A 77 -9.36 26.32 -10.00
N GLN A 78 -8.08 26.20 -10.36
CA GLN A 78 -7.68 26.02 -11.76
C GLN A 78 -7.64 24.56 -12.17
N ASN A 79 -7.23 23.68 -11.25
CA ASN A 79 -7.11 22.26 -11.56
C ASN A 79 -7.19 21.41 -10.29
N VAL A 80 -7.87 20.26 -10.41
CA VAL A 80 -7.92 19.21 -9.39
C VAL A 80 -7.36 17.95 -10.03
N THR A 81 -6.09 17.66 -9.77
CA THR A 81 -5.46 16.42 -10.25
C THR A 81 -5.51 15.38 -9.15
N ASN A 82 -6.08 14.20 -9.46
CA ASN A 82 -6.01 13.03 -8.59
C ASN A 82 -5.03 12.01 -9.20
N SER A 83 -4.00 11.65 -8.44
CA SER A 83 -3.05 10.60 -8.81
C SER A 83 -3.08 9.47 -7.79
N GLU A 84 -3.29 8.25 -8.28
CA GLU A 84 -3.24 7.03 -7.48
C GLU A 84 -1.97 6.24 -7.82
N SER A 85 -1.21 5.85 -6.81
CA SER A 85 -0.03 5.00 -6.94
C SER A 85 -0.11 3.85 -5.94
N ALA A 86 -0.07 2.61 -6.43
CA ALA A 86 0.04 1.42 -5.59
C ALA A 86 1.37 0.72 -5.85
N GLY A 87 1.95 0.12 -4.81
CA GLY A 87 3.22 -0.59 -4.94
C GLY A 87 3.48 -1.56 -3.81
N VAL A 88 4.30 -2.56 -4.12
CA VAL A 88 4.76 -3.60 -3.22
C VAL A 88 6.28 -3.53 -3.13
N GLY A 89 6.80 -3.36 -1.91
CA GLY A 89 8.23 -3.46 -1.60
C GLY A 89 8.51 -4.72 -0.80
N ILE A 90 9.48 -5.51 -1.24
CA ILE A 90 9.82 -6.82 -0.68
C ILE A 90 11.27 -6.78 -0.24
N ARG A 91 11.52 -7.24 0.98
CA ARG A 91 12.86 -7.40 1.54
C ARG A 91 13.01 -8.80 2.10
N VAL A 92 14.05 -9.51 1.70
CA VAL A 92 14.31 -10.90 2.09
C VAL A 92 15.74 -11.08 2.60
N ILE A 93 15.94 -12.07 3.48
CA ILE A 93 17.26 -12.62 3.78
C ILE A 93 17.31 -14.04 3.23
N VAL A 94 18.33 -14.33 2.42
CA VAL A 94 18.64 -15.68 1.90
C VAL A 94 20.13 -15.91 2.11
N ASP A 95 20.50 -17.07 2.64
CA ASP A 95 21.91 -17.44 2.90
C ASP A 95 22.71 -16.39 3.69
N GLY A 96 22.03 -15.65 4.58
CA GLY A 96 22.65 -14.62 5.40
C GLY A 96 22.89 -13.28 4.68
N ALA A 97 22.36 -13.06 3.48
CA ALA A 97 22.47 -11.78 2.76
C ALA A 97 21.11 -11.17 2.45
N TRP A 98 21.07 -9.84 2.33
CA TRP A 98 19.85 -9.10 2.00
C TRP A 98 19.57 -9.05 0.50
N GLY A 99 18.30 -9.16 0.14
CA GLY A 99 17.76 -8.85 -1.17
C GLY A 99 16.55 -7.95 -1.10
N PHE A 100 16.44 -7.02 -2.04
CA PHE A 100 15.37 -6.04 -2.11
C PHE A 100 14.80 -5.99 -3.53
N ALA A 101 13.48 -5.91 -3.65
CA ALA A 101 12.82 -5.61 -4.90
C ALA A 101 11.53 -4.82 -4.63
N ALA A 102 11.11 -4.02 -5.61
CA ALA A 102 9.85 -3.31 -5.56
C ALA A 102 9.15 -3.38 -6.92
N SER A 103 7.82 -3.39 -6.92
CA SER A 103 7.00 -3.36 -8.12
C SER A 103 5.80 -2.45 -7.93
N ASN A 104 5.40 -1.74 -8.97
CA ASN A 104 4.15 -0.98 -9.04
C ASN A 104 2.96 -1.85 -9.47
N GLN A 105 3.22 -3.05 -9.99
CA GLN A 105 2.18 -3.99 -10.39
C GLN A 105 1.73 -4.82 -9.19
N SER A 106 0.50 -4.56 -8.73
CA SER A 106 -0.12 -5.31 -7.62
C SER A 106 -0.84 -6.59 -8.08
N SER A 107 -0.51 -7.11 -9.27
CA SER A 107 -0.98 -8.40 -9.77
C SER A 107 -0.16 -9.55 -9.16
N GLU A 108 -0.73 -10.75 -9.08
CA GLU A 108 -0.01 -11.91 -8.53
C GLU A 108 1.28 -12.22 -9.31
N GLN A 109 1.24 -12.08 -10.64
CA GLN A 109 2.41 -12.28 -11.51
C GLN A 109 3.50 -11.24 -11.25
N GLY A 110 3.13 -9.95 -11.15
CA GLY A 110 4.08 -8.86 -10.87
C GLY A 110 4.72 -9.00 -9.49
N VAL A 111 3.96 -9.47 -8.52
CA VAL A 111 4.43 -9.78 -7.17
C VAL A 111 5.37 -10.99 -7.17
N ALA A 112 5.02 -12.07 -7.88
CA ALA A 112 5.88 -13.24 -8.00
C ALA A 112 7.22 -12.92 -8.68
N ALA A 113 7.20 -12.10 -9.74
CA ALA A 113 8.41 -11.63 -10.39
C ALA A 113 9.31 -10.82 -9.44
N ALA A 114 8.71 -9.90 -8.65
CA ALA A 114 9.44 -9.12 -7.67
C ALA A 114 10.06 -10.00 -6.56
N VAL A 115 9.36 -11.04 -6.10
CA VAL A 115 9.93 -12.01 -5.15
C VAL A 115 11.13 -12.73 -5.75
N THR A 116 11.00 -13.26 -6.96
CA THR A 116 12.07 -13.96 -7.65
C THR A 116 13.30 -13.07 -7.82
N GLN A 117 13.10 -11.81 -8.20
CA GLN A 117 14.18 -10.82 -8.29
C GLN A 117 14.84 -10.57 -6.93
N ALA A 118 14.06 -10.38 -5.86
CA ALA A 118 14.61 -10.17 -4.53
C ALA A 118 15.45 -11.36 -4.04
N LEU A 119 14.99 -12.59 -4.30
CA LEU A 119 15.72 -13.82 -3.96
C LEU A 119 17.02 -13.95 -4.77
N ALA A 120 16.98 -13.64 -6.08
CA ALA A 120 18.16 -13.65 -6.93
C ALA A 120 19.22 -12.65 -6.45
N ILE A 121 18.80 -11.42 -6.08
CA ILE A 121 19.70 -10.39 -5.53
C ILE A 121 20.30 -10.87 -4.20
N ALA A 122 19.49 -11.44 -3.30
CA ALA A 122 19.99 -11.96 -2.02
C ALA A 122 21.05 -13.05 -2.22
N ARG A 123 20.80 -14.01 -3.11
CA ARG A 123 21.75 -15.10 -3.43
C ARG A 123 23.03 -14.59 -4.09
N ALA A 124 22.94 -13.57 -4.94
CA ALA A 124 24.12 -12.94 -5.53
C ALA A 124 24.97 -12.25 -4.45
N ASN A 125 24.33 -11.52 -3.53
CA ASN A 125 25.00 -10.83 -2.43
C ASN A 125 25.63 -11.82 -1.42
N ALA A 126 25.01 -12.97 -1.18
CA ALA A 126 25.52 -14.00 -0.29
C ALA A 126 26.92 -14.51 -0.69
N ARG A 127 27.28 -14.45 -1.98
CA ARG A 127 28.62 -14.86 -2.46
C ARG A 127 29.72 -13.88 -2.11
N ILE A 128 29.40 -12.60 -1.98
CA ILE A 128 30.36 -11.52 -1.72
C ILE A 128 30.46 -11.26 -0.21
N GLN A 129 29.36 -11.50 0.51
CA GLN A 129 29.25 -11.15 1.91
C GLN A 129 30.08 -12.08 2.81
N THR A 130 30.98 -11.51 3.60
CA THR A 130 31.91 -12.26 4.46
C THR A 130 31.31 -12.71 5.79
N ARG A 131 30.29 -12.01 6.28
CA ARG A 131 29.58 -12.35 7.54
C ARG A 131 28.07 -12.37 7.33
N PRO A 132 27.37 -13.43 7.79
CA PRO A 132 25.93 -13.52 7.64
C PRO A 132 25.23 -12.44 8.48
N VAL A 133 24.12 -11.93 7.94
CA VAL A 133 23.22 -11.02 8.66
C VAL A 133 22.60 -11.77 9.83
N GLN A 134 22.87 -11.28 11.04
CA GLN A 134 22.24 -11.75 12.26
C GLN A 134 21.21 -10.72 12.72
N LEU A 135 19.95 -11.16 12.82
CA LEU A 135 18.88 -10.33 13.36
C LEU A 135 18.97 -10.32 14.89
N ALA A 136 18.91 -9.12 15.47
CA ALA A 136 18.89 -8.97 16.92
C ALA A 136 17.76 -9.83 17.55
N PRO A 137 18.02 -10.50 18.68
CA PRO A 137 16.98 -11.22 19.41
C PRO A 137 15.94 -10.20 19.88
N THR A 138 14.76 -10.30 19.30
CA THR A 138 13.61 -9.45 19.62
C THR A 138 12.44 -10.37 19.90
N PRO A 139 11.64 -10.10 20.96
CA PRO A 139 10.45 -10.90 21.24
C PRO A 139 9.48 -10.81 20.06
N GLY A 140 8.93 -11.96 19.65
CA GLY A 140 7.98 -12.03 18.54
C GLY A 140 6.68 -11.31 18.86
N TRP A 141 6.23 -10.43 17.97
CA TRP A 141 4.95 -9.72 18.11
C TRP A 141 3.83 -10.59 17.52
N ALA A 142 2.87 -11.01 18.35
CA ALA A 142 1.67 -11.72 17.92
C ALA A 142 0.77 -10.86 17.00
N ARG A 143 0.05 -11.52 16.09
CA ARG A 143 -0.81 -10.86 15.09
C ARG A 143 -1.90 -9.99 15.73
N CYS A 144 -1.96 -8.72 15.32
CA CYS A 144 -3.07 -7.83 15.60
C CYS A 144 -4.34 -8.26 14.83
N ALA A 145 -5.16 -9.11 15.43
CA ALA A 145 -6.51 -9.41 14.97
C ALA A 145 -7.53 -8.78 15.93
N GLY A 146 -8.29 -7.79 15.45
CA GLY A 146 -9.55 -7.35 16.06
C GLY A 146 -9.45 -6.45 17.30
N ARG A 147 -10.06 -5.26 17.21
CA ARG A 147 -10.25 -4.35 18.35
C ARG A 147 -11.20 -4.98 19.39
N ARG A 148 -10.71 -5.17 20.62
CA ARG A 148 -11.49 -4.85 21.82
C ARG A 148 -10.59 -4.04 22.75
N ARG A 149 -11.05 -2.84 23.11
CA ARG A 149 -10.40 -1.97 24.08
C ARG A 149 -10.67 -2.55 25.46
N SER A 150 -9.65 -3.12 26.07
CA SER A 150 -9.56 -3.27 27.52
C SER A 150 -8.08 -3.15 27.89
N ALA A 151 -7.87 -2.39 28.96
CA ALA A 151 -6.63 -1.72 29.33
C ALA A 151 -5.40 -2.64 29.44
N ALA A 152 -4.21 -2.05 29.27
CA ALA A 152 -2.90 -2.69 29.20
C ALA A 152 -2.61 -3.46 27.90
N THR A 153 -2.41 -2.74 26.79
CA THR A 153 -1.99 -3.33 25.53
C THR A 153 -0.88 -2.49 24.86
N PRO A 154 0.35 -3.01 24.69
CA PRO A 154 1.46 -2.29 24.02
C PRO A 154 1.37 -2.28 22.49
N TRP A 155 0.24 -2.72 21.90
CA TRP A 155 0.08 -2.89 20.45
C TRP A 155 -0.24 -1.58 19.76
N ARG A 156 0.76 -0.99 19.10
CA ARG A 156 0.58 0.18 18.24
C ARG A 156 0.78 -0.20 16.77
N CYS A 157 -0.34 -0.34 16.04
CA CYS A 157 -0.35 -0.29 14.58
C CYS A 157 0.05 1.14 14.17
N ARG A 158 1.30 1.36 13.78
CA ARG A 158 1.78 2.70 13.40
C ARG A 158 1.31 3.01 11.98
N SER A 159 0.13 3.66 11.94
CA SER A 159 -0.56 4.34 10.84
C SER A 159 -1.35 3.48 9.82
N ARG A 160 -2.58 3.96 9.53
CA ARG A 160 -3.57 3.39 8.58
C ARG A 160 -3.05 3.22 7.15
N THR A 161 -1.92 3.84 6.81
CA THR A 161 -1.39 3.96 5.45
C THR A 161 -0.20 3.03 5.15
N ARG A 162 0.48 2.47 6.16
CA ARG A 162 1.69 1.66 5.97
C ARG A 162 1.56 0.29 6.64
N TRP A 163 1.36 -0.75 5.83
CA TRP A 163 1.32 -2.13 6.30
C TRP A 163 2.70 -2.77 6.13
N ASN A 164 3.35 -3.11 7.24
CA ASN A 164 4.56 -3.92 7.28
C ASN A 164 4.20 -5.30 7.86
N CYS A 165 4.35 -6.36 7.06
CA CYS A 165 4.24 -7.73 7.54
C CYS A 165 5.65 -8.32 7.64
N CYS A 166 6.13 -8.57 8.85
CA CYS A 166 7.41 -9.23 9.14
C CYS A 166 7.17 -10.66 9.65
N TRP A 167 7.97 -11.61 9.19
CA TRP A 167 8.10 -12.92 9.82
C TRP A 167 9.58 -13.21 10.09
N ARG A 168 9.85 -13.81 11.26
CA ARG A 168 11.16 -14.26 11.74
C ARG A 168 11.23 -15.78 11.68
#